data_AF-A0AAN8MW38-F1
#
_entry.id   AF-A0AAN8MW38-F1
#
_cell.length_a   1.000
_cell.length_b   1.000
_cell.length_c   1.000
_cell.angle_alpha   90.00
_cell.angle_beta   90.00
_cell.angle_gamma   90.00
#
_symmetry.space_group_name_H-M   'P 1'
#
loop_
_entity.id
_entity.type
_entity.pdbx_description
1 polymer ?
#
loop_
_entity_poly.entity_id
_entity_poly.type
_entity_poly.pdbx_seq_one_letter_code
_entity_poly.pdbx_strand_id
1 'polypeptide(L)'
;MAKAYTHNPSPLFILWLGISLPLVLWDFSYVMLRPHSMPGGKYHLPWKPYAIYCEVDLVYGFQHYHEGNGFNPAQSAMNFVETMGYFYYLWLVRSGDGGDKSGEKGLFGVRKVGGSTAGKAVVVGLVCCTATFWKTVIYWLIEILGGYKNIGHNDFQTVFWFWIMTNGPWLVLPSYGIYKFGKEIVEALSGGGEANGVKVE
;
A
#
# COMPACT_ATOMS: atom_id res chain seq x y z
N MET A 1 14.55 30.71 16.28
CA MET A 1 14.39 30.10 14.93
C MET A 1 13.26 29.08 15.01
N ALA A 2 12.33 29.07 14.06
CA ALA A 2 11.28 28.06 14.00
C ALA A 2 11.90 26.66 13.89
N LYS A 3 11.39 25.69 14.64
CA LYS A 3 11.86 24.31 14.58
C LYS A 3 11.55 23.78 13.18
N ALA A 4 12.58 23.34 12.46
CA ALA A 4 12.40 22.75 11.13
C ALA A 4 11.47 21.53 11.26
N TYR A 5 10.48 21.44 10.36
CA TYR A 5 9.58 20.30 10.28
C TYR A 5 10.37 18.99 10.15
N THR A 6 9.95 17.95 10.85
CA THR A 6 10.62 16.64 10.81
C THR A 6 9.61 15.53 10.70
N HIS A 7 9.91 14.58 9.83
CA HIS A 7 9.17 13.33 9.70
C HIS A 7 9.94 12.18 10.34
N ASN A 8 9.26 11.41 11.17
CA ASN A 8 9.78 10.18 11.76
C ASN A 8 9.01 8.97 11.23
N PRO A 9 9.63 8.11 10.39
CA PRO A 9 8.95 6.96 9.82
C PRO A 9 8.37 6.04 10.89
N SER A 10 7.08 5.72 10.80
CA SER A 10 6.42 4.79 11.72
C SER A 10 6.97 3.36 11.56
N PRO A 11 7.43 2.68 12.62
CA PRO A 11 7.89 1.30 12.53
C PRO A 11 6.84 0.35 11.96
N LEU A 12 5.56 0.54 12.31
CA LEU A 12 4.46 -0.25 11.76
C LEU A 12 4.31 -0.05 10.25
N PHE A 13 4.39 1.20 9.79
CA PHE A 13 4.30 1.50 8.36
C PHE A 13 5.51 0.95 7.60
N ILE A 14 6.70 1.02 8.19
CA ILE A 14 7.93 0.47 7.59
C ILE A 14 7.89 -1.06 7.53
N LEU A 15 7.36 -1.73 8.56
CA LEU A 15 7.11 -3.17 8.53
C LEU A 15 6.10 -3.53 7.44
N TRP A 16 5.02 -2.75 7.33
CA TRP A 16 4.04 -2.90 6.26
C TRP A 16 4.67 -2.78 4.87
N LEU A 17 5.52 -1.77 4.63
CA LEU A 17 6.23 -1.65 3.35
C LEU A 17 7.16 -2.84 3.08
N GLY A 18 7.82 -3.36 4.12
CA GLY A 18 8.66 -4.55 4.02
C GLY A 18 7.90 -5.81 3.56
N ILE A 19 6.61 -5.91 3.89
CA ILE A 19 5.75 -7.04 3.50
C ILE A 19 5.02 -6.76 2.19
N SER A 20 4.43 -5.57 2.04
CA SER A 20 3.57 -5.22 0.91
C SER A 20 4.33 -5.09 -0.40
N LEU A 21 5.54 -4.52 -0.41
CA LEU A 21 6.28 -4.32 -1.67
C LEU A 21 6.65 -5.65 -2.36
N PRO A 22 7.20 -6.66 -1.67
CA PRO A 22 7.41 -7.98 -2.28
C PRO A 22 6.11 -8.61 -2.77
N LEU A 23 5.03 -8.55 -1.97
CA LEU A 23 3.74 -9.14 -2.33
C LEU A 23 3.13 -8.48 -3.58
N VAL A 24 3.17 -7.15 -3.66
CA VAL A 24 2.63 -6.39 -4.80
C VAL A 24 3.45 -6.61 -6.06
N LEU A 25 4.78 -6.72 -5.95
CA LEU A 25 5.62 -7.05 -7.10
C LEU A 25 5.37 -8.49 -7.59
N TRP A 26 5.16 -9.42 -6.67
CA TRP A 26 4.77 -10.80 -7.00
C TRP A 26 3.41 -10.86 -7.68
N ASP A 27 2.43 -10.11 -7.18
CA ASP A 27 1.10 -9.96 -7.77
C ASP A 27 1.15 -9.29 -9.16
N PHE A 28 1.83 -8.15 -9.27
CA PHE A 28 2.02 -7.44 -10.52
C PHE A 28 2.61 -8.34 -11.60
N SER A 29 3.66 -9.09 -11.25
CA SER A 29 4.29 -10.02 -12.19
C SER A 29 3.39 -11.20 -12.53
N TYR A 30 2.54 -11.68 -11.59
CA TYR A 30 1.50 -12.65 -11.91
C TYR A 30 0.56 -12.10 -12.99
N VAL A 31 -0.03 -10.94 -12.77
CA VAL A 31 -1.06 -10.37 -13.65
C VAL A 31 -0.50 -10.01 -15.02
N MET A 32 0.67 -9.35 -15.06
CA MET A 32 1.25 -8.85 -16.31
C MET A 32 1.89 -9.94 -17.17
N LEU A 33 2.21 -11.10 -16.60
CA LEU A 33 2.77 -12.24 -17.34
C LEU A 33 1.71 -13.29 -17.73
N ARG A 34 0.42 -13.02 -17.51
CA ARG A 34 -0.65 -13.92 -17.99
C ARG A 34 -0.59 -14.01 -19.53
N PRO A 35 -0.74 -15.20 -20.12
CA PRO A 35 -1.15 -16.45 -19.48
C PRO A 35 0.02 -17.31 -18.98
N HIS A 36 1.28 -16.91 -19.20
CA HIS A 36 2.45 -17.73 -18.86
C HIS A 36 2.64 -17.94 -17.35
N SER A 37 2.18 -16.99 -16.54
CA SER A 37 2.15 -17.08 -15.08
C SER A 37 0.94 -17.84 -14.52
N MET A 38 -0.11 -18.08 -15.31
CA MET A 38 -1.34 -18.78 -14.89
C MET A 38 -1.12 -20.29 -14.78
N PRO A 39 -2.00 -21.05 -14.08
CA PRO A 39 -1.92 -22.51 -14.02
C PRO A 39 -1.76 -23.15 -15.42
N GLY A 40 -0.83 -24.09 -15.56
CA GLY A 40 -0.48 -24.69 -16.85
C GLY A 40 0.42 -23.83 -17.75
N GLY A 41 0.71 -22.59 -17.38
CA GLY A 41 1.64 -21.70 -18.09
C GLY A 41 3.11 -22.07 -17.85
N LYS A 42 3.95 -21.74 -18.84
CA LYS A 42 5.40 -22.05 -18.85
C LYS A 42 6.15 -21.57 -17.60
N TYR A 43 5.73 -20.47 -17.00
CA TYR A 43 6.41 -19.83 -15.88
C TYR A 43 5.63 -19.91 -14.58
N HIS A 44 4.56 -20.71 -14.48
CA HIS A 44 3.65 -20.69 -13.32
C HIS A 44 4.29 -21.03 -11.97
N LEU A 45 5.45 -21.69 -11.94
CA LEU A 45 6.07 -22.23 -10.71
C LEU A 45 6.16 -21.23 -9.53
N PRO A 46 6.59 -19.97 -9.70
CA PRO A 46 6.63 -18.99 -8.60
C PRO A 46 5.24 -18.55 -8.12
N TRP A 47 4.21 -18.74 -8.93
CA TRP A 47 2.82 -18.34 -8.66
C TRP A 47 1.91 -19.53 -8.36
N LYS A 48 2.46 -20.69 -7.99
CA LYS A 48 1.67 -21.88 -7.61
C LYS A 48 0.48 -21.58 -6.68
N PRO A 49 0.60 -20.73 -5.63
CA PRO A 49 -0.55 -20.40 -4.79
C PRO A 49 -1.70 -19.73 -5.54
N TYR A 50 -1.42 -19.00 -6.64
CA TYR A 50 -2.45 -18.38 -7.47
C TYR A 50 -3.35 -19.38 -8.18
N ALA A 51 -2.99 -20.68 -8.27
CA ALA A 51 -3.90 -21.69 -8.77
C ALA A 51 -5.20 -21.75 -7.94
N ILE A 52 -5.08 -21.69 -6.61
CA ILE A 52 -6.23 -21.65 -5.70
C ILE A 52 -6.97 -20.32 -5.86
N TYR A 53 -6.24 -19.20 -5.94
CA TYR A 53 -6.89 -17.89 -6.13
C TYR A 53 -7.65 -17.78 -7.45
N CYS A 54 -7.19 -18.43 -8.53
CA CYS A 54 -7.92 -18.46 -9.81
C CYS A 54 -9.29 -19.13 -9.69
N GLU A 55 -9.42 -20.09 -8.78
CA GLU A 55 -10.65 -20.83 -8.54
C GLU A 55 -11.55 -20.08 -7.57
N VAL A 56 -10.98 -19.45 -6.53
CA VAL A 56 -11.76 -18.71 -5.53
C VAL A 56 -12.22 -17.36 -6.06
N ASP A 57 -11.31 -16.60 -6.66
CA ASP A 57 -11.52 -15.24 -7.10
C ASP A 57 -11.27 -15.14 -8.60
N LEU A 58 -12.37 -15.17 -9.36
CA LEU A 58 -12.31 -15.27 -10.81
C LEU A 58 -11.64 -14.06 -11.46
N VAL A 59 -11.46 -12.95 -10.74
CA VAL A 59 -10.65 -11.78 -11.18
C VAL A 59 -9.20 -12.17 -11.45
N TYR A 60 -8.67 -13.16 -10.73
CA TYR A 60 -7.36 -13.74 -10.95
C TYR A 60 -7.35 -14.93 -11.92
N GLY A 61 -8.53 -15.45 -12.24
CA GLY A 61 -8.74 -16.69 -12.98
C GLY A 61 -8.85 -16.55 -14.50
N PHE A 62 -9.06 -17.70 -15.14
CA PHE A 62 -9.18 -17.84 -16.60
C PHE A 62 -10.38 -17.09 -17.16
N GLN A 63 -11.50 -17.05 -16.45
CA GLN A 63 -12.69 -16.36 -16.91
C GLN A 63 -12.42 -14.88 -17.17
N HIS A 64 -11.90 -14.14 -16.17
CA HIS A 64 -11.63 -12.71 -16.33
C HIS A 64 -10.56 -12.42 -17.39
N TYR A 65 -9.55 -13.29 -17.49
CA TYR A 65 -8.52 -13.20 -18.53
C TYR A 65 -9.11 -13.40 -19.94
N HIS A 66 -9.91 -14.44 -20.16
CA HIS A 66 -10.52 -14.73 -21.46
C HIS A 66 -11.64 -13.76 -21.85
N GLU A 67 -12.37 -13.23 -20.87
CA GLU A 67 -13.35 -12.15 -21.07
C GLU A 67 -12.67 -10.82 -21.45
N GLY A 68 -11.34 -10.71 -21.35
CA GLY A 68 -10.60 -9.48 -21.64
C GLY A 68 -10.94 -8.34 -20.67
N ASN A 69 -11.32 -8.67 -19.45
CA ASN A 69 -11.75 -7.67 -18.48
C ASN A 69 -10.53 -6.87 -17.97
N GLY A 70 -10.59 -5.56 -18.17
CA GLY A 70 -9.47 -4.65 -17.88
C GLY A 70 -9.29 -4.31 -16.41
N PHE A 71 -10.20 -4.72 -15.52
CA PHE A 71 -10.15 -4.32 -14.12
C PHE A 71 -8.88 -4.84 -13.41
N ASN A 72 -8.61 -6.15 -13.43
CA ASN A 72 -7.44 -6.71 -12.75
C ASN A 72 -6.10 -6.16 -13.30
N PRO A 73 -5.86 -6.11 -14.62
CA PRO A 73 -4.65 -5.49 -15.16
C PRO A 73 -4.50 -4.00 -14.81
N ALA A 74 -5.60 -3.23 -14.80
CA ALA A 74 -5.55 -1.82 -14.42
C ALA A 74 -5.16 -1.63 -12.94
N GLN A 75 -5.72 -2.45 -12.04
CA GLN A 75 -5.35 -2.46 -10.63
C GLN A 75 -3.87 -2.80 -10.44
N SER A 76 -3.36 -3.79 -11.16
CA SER A 76 -1.95 -4.18 -11.12
C SER A 76 -1.03 -3.09 -11.69
N ALA A 77 -1.45 -2.35 -12.74
CA ALA A 77 -0.70 -1.20 -13.23
C ALA A 77 -0.61 -0.08 -12.19
N MET A 78 -1.69 0.21 -11.45
CA MET A 78 -1.67 1.16 -10.34
C MET A 78 -0.75 0.70 -9.20
N ASN A 79 -0.81 -0.58 -8.86
CA ASN A 79 0.09 -1.24 -7.89
C ASN A 79 1.58 -0.96 -8.21
N PHE A 80 1.97 -1.01 -9.48
CA PHE A 80 3.33 -0.73 -9.90
C PHE A 80 3.73 0.74 -9.65
N VAL A 81 2.86 1.69 -9.99
CA VAL A 81 3.10 3.13 -9.75
C VAL A 81 3.17 3.43 -8.25
N GLU A 82 2.27 2.85 -7.46
CA GLU A 82 2.28 2.95 -5.99
C GLU A 82 3.59 2.39 -5.40
N THR A 83 4.04 1.24 -5.91
CA THR A 83 5.30 0.60 -5.50
C THR A 83 6.51 1.50 -5.77
N MET A 84 6.55 2.17 -6.93
CA MET A 84 7.58 3.16 -7.23
C MET A 84 7.55 4.32 -6.23
N GLY A 85 6.36 4.81 -5.88
CA GLY A 85 6.17 5.84 -4.86
C GLY A 85 6.68 5.42 -3.48
N TYR A 86 6.38 4.19 -3.05
CA TYR A 86 6.89 3.67 -1.78
C TYR A 86 8.41 3.46 -1.79
N PHE A 87 9.01 3.03 -2.91
CA PHE A 87 10.47 2.99 -3.02
C PHE A 87 11.08 4.39 -2.95
N TYR A 88 10.44 5.40 -3.57
CA TYR A 88 10.87 6.78 -3.45
C TYR A 88 10.76 7.30 -2.00
N TYR A 89 9.66 7.00 -1.31
CA TYR A 89 9.51 7.27 0.12
C TYR A 89 10.64 6.64 0.93
N LEU A 90 10.92 5.34 0.73
CA LEU A 90 12.00 4.63 1.43
C LEU A 90 13.37 5.26 1.14
N TRP A 91 13.62 5.66 -0.11
CA TRP A 91 14.85 6.36 -0.47
C TRP A 91 14.99 7.69 0.27
N LEU A 92 13.93 8.50 0.32
CA LEU A 92 13.91 9.78 1.05
C LEU A 92 14.25 9.58 2.54
N VAL A 93 13.63 8.60 3.20
CA VAL A 93 13.82 8.39 4.65
C VAL A 93 15.09 7.62 5.01
N ARG A 94 15.83 7.07 4.03
CA ARG A 94 17.13 6.42 4.25
C ARG A 94 18.32 7.31 3.91
N SER A 95 18.18 8.09 2.85
CA SER A 95 19.29 8.77 2.17
C SER A 95 19.06 10.27 1.97
N GLY A 96 17.87 10.79 2.30
CA GLY A 96 17.54 12.19 2.06
C GLY A 96 18.39 13.15 2.90
N ASP A 97 18.76 14.27 2.29
CA ASP A 97 19.51 15.33 2.96
C ASP A 97 18.64 16.07 3.99
N GLY A 98 19.26 16.47 5.09
CA GLY A 98 18.59 17.09 6.25
C GLY A 98 18.07 16.10 7.31
N GLY A 99 18.31 14.79 7.15
CA GLY A 99 18.08 13.81 8.20
C GLY A 99 19.16 13.82 9.28
N ASP A 100 18.80 13.37 10.48
CA ASP A 100 19.73 13.19 11.58
C ASP A 100 20.71 12.05 11.21
N LYS A 101 21.83 12.40 10.58
CA LYS A 101 22.86 11.44 10.15
C LYS A 101 23.61 10.83 11.35
N SER A 102 23.52 11.45 12.52
CA SER A 102 24.01 10.98 13.83
C SER A 102 23.01 10.11 14.59
N GLY A 103 21.72 10.16 14.22
CA GLY A 103 20.65 9.41 14.88
C GLY A 103 20.70 7.91 14.60
N GLU A 104 20.16 7.14 15.54
CA GLU A 104 20.06 5.69 15.44
C GLU A 104 19.19 5.29 14.23
N LYS A 105 19.63 4.25 13.52
CA LYS A 105 18.88 3.70 12.38
C LYS A 105 17.67 2.94 12.91
N GLY A 106 16.48 3.33 12.45
CA GLY A 106 15.25 2.59 12.70
C GLY A 106 15.16 1.30 11.89
N LEU A 107 13.99 0.67 11.92
CA LEU A 107 13.72 -0.59 11.20
C LEU A 107 14.11 -0.49 9.72
N PHE A 108 14.76 -1.56 9.22
CA PHE A 108 15.36 -1.64 7.89
C PHE A 108 16.44 -0.60 7.58
N GLY A 109 16.80 0.34 8.46
CA GLY A 109 17.79 1.39 8.19
C GLY A 109 17.20 2.76 7.81
N VAL A 110 15.89 2.95 8.02
CA VAL A 110 15.25 4.27 7.88
C VAL A 110 15.66 5.22 8.99
N ARG A 111 15.51 6.52 8.76
CA ARG A 111 15.93 7.58 9.67
C ARG A 111 14.90 8.69 9.72
N LYS A 112 14.98 9.47 10.79
CA LYS A 112 14.26 10.74 10.90
C LYS A 112 14.82 11.74 9.89
N VAL A 113 13.93 12.38 9.13
CA VAL A 113 14.28 13.38 8.10
C VAL A 113 13.67 14.73 8.43
N GLY A 114 14.33 15.82 8.00
CA GLY A 114 13.90 17.20 8.23
C GLY A 114 13.62 17.98 6.95
N GLY A 115 12.97 19.12 7.09
CA GLY A 115 12.79 20.13 6.04
C GLY A 115 12.01 19.62 4.81
N SER A 116 12.49 19.97 3.61
CA SER A 116 11.83 19.60 2.35
C SER A 116 11.76 18.08 2.14
N THR A 117 12.78 17.33 2.57
CA THR A 117 12.81 15.86 2.49
C THR A 117 11.66 15.25 3.29
N ALA A 118 11.42 15.76 4.51
CA ALA A 118 10.28 15.34 5.33
C ALA A 118 8.94 15.62 4.64
N GLY A 119 8.77 16.83 4.10
CA GLY A 119 7.55 17.21 3.37
C GLY A 119 7.27 16.29 2.19
N LYS A 120 8.28 16.00 1.36
CA LYS A 120 8.17 15.07 0.23
C LYS A 120 7.78 13.67 0.69
N ALA A 121 8.43 13.15 1.74
CA ALA A 121 8.15 11.81 2.24
C ALA A 121 6.69 11.67 2.69
N VAL A 122 6.18 12.64 3.46
CA VAL A 122 4.81 12.59 3.97
C VAL A 122 3.77 12.75 2.86
N VAL A 123 4.00 13.62 1.88
CA VAL A 123 3.11 13.75 0.72
C VAL A 123 3.07 12.46 -0.10
N VAL A 124 4.22 11.87 -0.42
CA VAL A 124 4.31 10.61 -1.17
C VAL A 124 3.62 9.49 -0.41
N GLY A 125 3.90 9.36 0.90
CA GLY A 125 3.27 8.37 1.78
C GLY A 125 1.75 8.49 1.80
N LEU A 126 1.22 9.72 1.94
CA LEU A 126 -0.22 9.99 1.90
C LEU A 126 -0.83 9.57 0.56
N VAL A 127 -0.27 10.06 -0.56
CA VAL A 127 -0.79 9.77 -1.91
C VAL A 127 -0.82 8.27 -2.18
N CYS A 128 0.27 7.56 -1.89
CA CYS A 128 0.33 6.11 -2.10
C CYS A 128 -0.69 5.38 -1.21
N CYS A 129 -0.82 5.73 0.06
CA CYS A 129 -1.80 5.10 0.95
C CYS A 129 -3.24 5.36 0.50
N THR A 130 -3.56 6.59 0.08
CA THR A 130 -4.87 6.94 -0.47
C THR A 130 -5.19 6.15 -1.74
N ALA A 131 -4.23 6.01 -2.65
CA ALA A 131 -4.39 5.21 -3.86
C ALA A 131 -4.65 3.73 -3.51
N THR A 132 -3.83 3.13 -2.63
CA THR A 132 -4.00 1.73 -2.20
C THR A 132 -5.37 1.51 -1.55
N PHE A 133 -5.81 2.41 -0.67
CA PHE A 133 -7.09 2.31 0.00
C PHE A 133 -8.26 2.34 -0.98
N TRP A 134 -8.36 3.39 -1.80
CA TRP A 134 -9.50 3.56 -2.70
C TRP A 134 -9.54 2.53 -3.82
N LYS A 135 -8.38 2.09 -4.30
CA LYS A 135 -8.26 0.96 -5.20
C LYS A 135 -8.91 -0.30 -4.60
N THR A 136 -8.61 -0.60 -3.34
CA THR A 136 -9.19 -1.76 -2.63
C THR A 136 -10.69 -1.57 -2.35
N VAL A 137 -11.13 -0.35 -2.03
CA VAL A 137 -12.57 -0.03 -1.90
C VAL A 137 -13.30 -0.31 -3.22
N ILE A 138 -12.76 0.17 -4.35
CA ILE A 138 -13.33 -0.09 -5.67
C ILE A 138 -13.38 -1.59 -5.93
N TYR A 139 -12.35 -2.33 -5.53
CA TYR A 139 -12.34 -3.79 -5.69
C TYR A 139 -13.52 -4.46 -4.97
N TRP A 140 -13.77 -4.09 -3.72
CA TRP A 140 -14.92 -4.60 -2.96
C TRP A 140 -16.27 -4.16 -3.55
N LEU A 141 -16.36 -2.90 -3.99
CA LEU A 141 -17.58 -2.37 -4.59
C LEU A 141 -17.92 -3.08 -5.91
N ILE A 142 -16.92 -3.47 -6.70
CA ILE A 142 -17.16 -4.24 -7.93
C ILE A 142 -17.81 -5.59 -7.63
N GLU A 143 -17.39 -6.29 -6.57
CA GLU A 143 -18.08 -7.53 -6.18
C GLU A 143 -19.50 -7.26 -5.69
N ILE A 144 -19.70 -6.28 -4.81
CA ILE A 144 -21.03 -5.99 -4.24
C ILE A 144 -22.01 -5.54 -5.34
N LEU A 145 -21.59 -4.60 -6.19
CA LEU A 145 -22.43 -4.05 -7.26
C LEU A 145 -22.55 -4.99 -8.47
N GLY A 146 -21.56 -5.87 -8.66
CA GLY A 146 -21.56 -6.91 -9.67
C GLY A 146 -22.32 -8.18 -9.27
N GLY A 147 -23.00 -8.18 -8.13
CA GLY A 147 -23.77 -9.34 -7.65
C GLY A 147 -22.90 -10.53 -7.28
N TYR A 148 -21.69 -10.27 -6.79
CA TYR A 148 -20.68 -11.26 -6.40
C TYR A 148 -20.28 -12.21 -7.54
N LYS A 149 -20.29 -11.73 -8.79
CA LYS A 149 -19.97 -12.55 -9.98
C LYS A 149 -18.66 -13.33 -9.85
N ASN A 150 -17.63 -12.76 -9.21
CA ASN A 150 -16.30 -13.38 -9.21
C ASN A 150 -16.01 -14.25 -7.98
N ILE A 151 -16.80 -14.13 -6.90
CA ILE A 151 -16.56 -14.86 -5.64
C ILE A 151 -17.78 -15.62 -5.11
N GLY A 152 -18.98 -15.37 -5.63
CA GLY A 152 -20.24 -15.84 -5.09
C GLY A 152 -20.51 -17.34 -5.28
N HIS A 153 -19.69 -18.03 -6.07
CA HIS A 153 -19.74 -19.48 -6.24
C HIS A 153 -19.07 -20.25 -5.08
N ASN A 154 -18.35 -19.56 -4.20
CA ASN A 154 -17.67 -20.18 -3.05
C ASN A 154 -18.56 -20.17 -1.80
N ASP A 155 -18.27 -21.09 -0.87
CA ASP A 155 -18.83 -21.04 0.48
C ASP A 155 -18.22 -19.87 1.29
N PHE A 156 -18.91 -19.49 2.38
CA PHE A 156 -18.49 -18.36 3.21
C PHE A 156 -17.10 -18.52 3.82
N GLN A 157 -16.71 -19.73 4.23
CA GLN A 157 -15.41 -19.95 4.86
C GLN A 157 -14.29 -19.73 3.85
N THR A 158 -14.48 -20.20 2.61
CA THR A 158 -13.55 -19.93 1.50
C THR A 158 -13.43 -18.43 1.22
N VAL A 159 -14.56 -17.72 1.08
CA VAL A 159 -14.56 -16.26 0.88
C VAL A 159 -13.86 -15.53 2.04
N PHE A 160 -14.14 -15.93 3.28
CA PHE A 160 -13.56 -15.30 4.46
C PHE A 160 -12.02 -15.40 4.45
N TRP A 161 -11.48 -16.60 4.27
CA TRP A 161 -10.03 -16.81 4.38
C TRP A 161 -9.25 -16.34 3.14
N PHE A 162 -9.79 -16.54 1.95
CA PHE A 162 -9.05 -16.28 0.70
C PHE A 162 -9.37 -14.93 0.07
N TRP A 163 -10.49 -14.29 0.42
CA TRP A 163 -10.87 -13.00 -0.14
C TRP A 163 -10.96 -11.89 0.92
N ILE A 164 -11.68 -12.08 2.02
CA ILE A 164 -11.83 -11.03 3.05
C ILE A 164 -10.51 -10.81 3.80
N MET A 165 -9.92 -11.87 4.34
CA MET A 165 -8.72 -11.78 5.17
C MET A 165 -7.48 -11.36 4.39
N THR A 166 -7.42 -11.68 3.09
CA THR A 166 -6.30 -11.32 2.21
C THR A 166 -6.40 -9.87 1.73
N ASN A 167 -7.61 -9.37 1.45
CA ASN A 167 -7.83 -7.99 1.01
C ASN A 167 -7.97 -6.98 2.17
N GLY A 168 -8.50 -7.40 3.33
CA GLY A 168 -8.73 -6.54 4.49
C GLY A 168 -7.52 -5.72 4.97
N PRO A 169 -6.30 -6.28 5.04
CA PRO A 169 -5.10 -5.52 5.40
C PRO A 169 -4.83 -4.31 4.49
N TRP A 170 -5.20 -4.39 3.20
CA TRP A 170 -5.07 -3.30 2.23
C TRP A 170 -6.11 -2.17 2.43
N LEU A 171 -7.11 -2.37 3.27
CA LEU A 171 -7.98 -1.29 3.76
C LEU A 171 -7.44 -0.72 5.07
N VAL A 172 -7.08 -1.57 6.03
CA VAL A 172 -6.73 -1.15 7.39
C VAL A 172 -5.39 -0.42 7.45
N LEU A 173 -4.32 -0.98 6.87
CA LEU A 173 -2.98 -0.40 7.00
C LEU A 173 -2.79 0.88 6.16
N PRO A 174 -3.33 0.98 4.93
CA PRO A 174 -3.37 2.26 4.22
C PRO A 174 -4.22 3.31 4.93
N SER A 175 -5.35 2.95 5.56
CA SER A 175 -6.12 3.89 6.40
C SER A 175 -5.30 4.45 7.57
N TYR A 176 -4.53 3.58 8.24
CA TYR A 176 -3.58 4.01 9.27
C TYR A 176 -2.52 4.98 8.69
N GLY A 177 -1.97 4.68 7.52
CA GLY A 177 -1.03 5.54 6.81
C GLY A 177 -1.63 6.91 6.48
N ILE A 178 -2.83 6.94 5.90
CA ILE A 178 -3.58 8.17 5.60
C ILE A 178 -3.75 9.01 6.86
N TYR A 179 -4.21 8.41 7.96
CA TYR A 179 -4.36 9.10 9.23
C TYR A 179 -3.03 9.67 9.74
N LYS A 180 -1.96 8.87 9.73
CA LYS A 180 -0.65 9.28 10.22
C LYS A 180 -0.07 10.44 9.42
N PHE A 181 0.02 10.30 8.09
CA PHE A 181 0.58 11.32 7.22
C PHE A 181 -0.30 12.57 7.17
N GLY A 182 -1.62 12.40 7.11
CA GLY A 182 -2.58 13.51 7.13
C GLY A 182 -2.50 14.31 8.42
N LYS A 183 -2.46 13.64 9.58
CA LYS A 183 -2.27 14.29 10.88
C LYS A 183 -0.97 15.09 10.92
N GLU A 184 0.12 14.51 10.43
CA GLU A 184 1.43 15.17 10.43
C GLU A 184 1.46 16.42 9.53
N ILE A 185 0.79 16.38 8.37
CA ILE A 185 0.59 17.55 7.50
C ILE A 185 -0.20 18.64 8.22
N VAL A 186 -1.33 18.27 8.84
CA VAL A 186 -2.19 19.25 9.55
C VAL A 186 -1.46 19.90 10.71
N GLU A 187 -0.69 19.13 11.50
CA GLU A 187 0.11 19.65 12.61
C GLU A 187 1.21 20.60 12.12
N ALA A 188 1.85 20.29 11.00
CA ALA A 188 2.87 21.13 10.39
C ALA A 188 2.30 22.45 9.84
N LEU A 189 1.13 22.39 9.19
CA LEU A 189 0.46 23.56 8.61
C LEU A 189 -0.23 24.45 9.65
N SER A 190 -0.71 23.87 10.75
CA SER A 190 -1.29 24.60 11.89
C SER A 190 -0.24 25.34 12.73
N GLY A 191 1.03 25.36 12.30
CA GLY A 191 2.07 26.22 12.87
C GLY A 191 2.74 25.71 14.15
N GLY A 192 2.45 24.50 14.64
CA GLY A 192 3.12 23.95 15.84
C GLY A 192 3.15 24.89 17.07
N GLY A 193 2.18 25.80 17.23
CA GLY A 193 2.02 26.72 18.36
C GLY A 193 0.53 26.90 18.65
N GLU A 194 0.02 26.91 19.88
CA GLU A 194 0.61 27.21 21.19
C GLU A 194 -0.05 26.31 22.26
N ALA A 195 0.72 25.70 23.17
CA ALA A 195 0.23 25.24 24.49
C ALA A 195 1.42 24.83 25.38
N ASN A 196 2.15 25.79 25.94
CA ASN A 196 2.92 25.66 27.18
C ASN A 196 3.40 27.05 27.67
N GLY A 197 2.51 28.03 27.70
CA GLY A 197 2.91 29.40 27.99
C GLY A 197 1.76 30.36 28.24
N VAL A 198 0.84 30.02 29.14
CA VAL A 198 0.07 31.05 29.86
C VAL A 198 0.30 30.80 31.34
N LYS A 199 1.30 31.49 31.91
CA LYS A 199 1.24 31.86 33.32
C LYS A 199 0.22 32.98 33.38
N VAL A 200 -0.94 32.71 33.98
CA VAL A 200 -1.81 33.74 34.49
C VAL A 200 -1.12 34.24 35.77
N GLU A 201 -0.69 35.50 35.75
CA GLU A 201 -0.36 36.26 36.97
C GLU A 201 -1.62 36.49 37.80
#